data_AF-A0A8C2TKV1-F1
#
_entry.id   AF-A0A8C2TKV1-F1
#
_cell.length_a   1.000
_cell.length_b   1.000
_cell.length_c   1.000
_cell.angle_alpha   90.00
_cell.angle_beta   90.00
_cell.angle_gamma   90.00
#
_symmetry.space_group_name_H-M   'P 1'
#
loop_
_entity.id
_entity.type
_entity.pdbx_description
1 polymer ?
#
loop_
_entity_poly.entity_id
_entity_poly.type
_entity_poly.pdbx_seq_one_letter_code
_entity_poly.pdbx_strand_id
1 'polypeptide(L)' 'MNEAVVRRTQESLGRVIRKPPLTERLLSKPPFRYLHDVITEVGLPAGGARRVGAP' A
#
# COMPACT_ATOMS: atom_id res chain seq x y z
N MET A 1 11.25 -4.03 12.80
CA MET A 1 10.83 -2.67 12.39
C MET A 1 10.19 -2.01 13.60
N ASN A 2 10.32 -0.70 13.80
CA ASN A 2 9.68 -0.03 14.94
C ASN A 2 8.15 -0.02 14.74
N GLU A 3 7.40 -0.60 15.70
CA GLU A 3 5.92 -0.70 15.66
C GLU A 3 5.24 0.66 15.48
N ALA A 4 5.81 1.72 16.05
CA ALA A 4 5.29 3.09 15.91
C ALA A 4 5.34 3.56 14.45
N VAL A 5 6.38 3.17 13.70
CA VAL A 5 6.54 3.53 12.28
C VAL A 5 5.56 2.73 11.41
N VAL A 6 5.36 1.45 11.72
CA VAL A 6 4.39 0.59 11.03
C VAL A 6 2.98 1.17 11.19
N ARG A 7 2.56 1.49 12.42
CA ARG A 7 1.25 2.11 12.68
C ARG A 7 1.07 3.44 11.97
N ARG A 8 2.06 4.33 12.05
CA ARG A 8 2.00 5.64 11.37
C ARG A 8 1.84 5.48 9.85
N THR A 9 2.50 4.47 9.28
CA THR A 9 2.40 4.16 7.85
C THR A 9 1.00 3.65 7.48
N GLN A 10 0.44 2.74 8.29
CA GLN A 10 -0.93 2.23 8.13
C GLN A 10 -1.99 3.33 8.22
N GLU A 11 -1.89 4.22 9.20
CA GLU A 11 -2.84 5.32 9.39
C GLU A 11 -2.76 6.36 8.26
N SER A 12 -1.55 6.65 7.79
CA SER A 12 -1.33 7.66 6.74
C SER A 12 -1.78 7.13 5.38
N LEU A 13 -1.32 5.93 4.98
CA LEU A 13 -1.63 5.35 3.68
C LEU A 13 -3.02 4.74 3.63
N GLY A 14 -3.54 4.17 4.72
CA GLY A 14 -4.87 3.55 4.76
C GLY A 14 -6.03 4.53 4.54
N ARG A 15 -5.78 5.84 4.68
CA ARG A 15 -6.73 6.91 4.31
C ARG A 15 -6.74 7.20 2.81
N VAL A 16 -5.65 6.89 2.12
CA VAL A 16 -5.41 7.24 0.71
C VAL A 16 -5.66 6.04 -0.20
N ILE A 17 -5.19 4.85 0.19
CA ILE A 17 -5.26 3.63 -0.60
C ILE A 17 -5.97 2.52 0.17
N ARG A 18 -6.74 1.69 -0.54
CA ARG A 18 -7.41 0.50 0.03
C ARG A 18 -6.66 -0.80 -0.23
N LYS A 19 -5.76 -0.81 -1.20
CA LYS A 19 -4.91 -1.96 -1.60
C LYS A 19 -3.55 -1.42 -2.06
N PRO A 20 -2.47 -2.21 -1.96
CA PRO A 20 -2.34 -3.53 -1.31
C PRO A 20 -2.43 -3.46 0.23
N PRO A 21 -2.61 -4.59 0.95
CA PRO A 21 -2.76 -4.57 2.41
C PRO A 21 -1.49 -4.07 3.11
N LEU A 22 -1.66 -3.18 4.08
CA LEU A 22 -0.57 -2.55 4.84
C LEU A 22 -0.19 -3.39 6.07
N THR A 23 0.15 -4.67 5.90
CA THR A 23 0.50 -5.55 7.02
C THR A 23 1.91 -5.29 7.53
N GLU A 24 2.17 -5.58 8.80
CA GLU A 24 3.50 -5.41 9.41
C GLU A 24 4.60 -6.19 8.67
N ARG A 25 4.30 -7.41 8.20
CA ARG A 25 5.23 -8.22 7.41
C ARG A 25 5.63 -7.53 6.10
N LEU A 26 4.66 -6.99 5.37
CA LEU A 26 4.91 -6.29 4.11
C LEU A 26 5.62 -4.97 4.33
N LEU A 27 5.28 -4.23 5.39
CA LEU A 27 5.94 -2.96 5.73
C LEU A 27 7.35 -3.14 6.31
N SER A 28 7.63 -4.27 6.97
CA SER A 28 8.94 -4.54 7.58
C SER A 28 9.98 -5.03 6.58
N LYS A 29 9.58 -5.80 5.56
CA LYS A 29 10.48 -6.28 4.51
C LYS A 29 9.75 -6.33 3.17
N PRO A 30 9.46 -5.16 2.58
CA PRO A 30 8.63 -5.08 1.38
C PRO A 30 9.35 -5.67 0.15
N PRO A 31 8.73 -6.60 -0.60
CA PRO A 31 9.22 -6.95 -1.91
C PRO A 31 9.05 -5.77 -2.88
N PHE A 32 9.92 -5.67 -3.90
CA PHE A 32 9.89 -4.54 -4.84
C PHE A 32 8.52 -4.31 -5.50
N ARG A 33 7.83 -5.41 -5.87
CA ARG A 33 6.48 -5.35 -6.45
C ARG A 33 5.47 -4.66 -5.53
N TYR A 34 5.55 -4.92 -4.23
CA TYR A 34 4.67 -4.29 -3.24
C TYR A 34 4.90 -2.77 -3.16
N LEU A 35 6.15 -2.32 -3.17
CA LEU A 35 6.46 -0.88 -3.20
C LEU A 35 5.92 -0.22 -4.46
N HIS A 36 6.11 -0.86 -5.62
CA HIS A 36 5.57 -0.37 -6.90
C HIS A 36 4.04 -0.21 -6.83
N ASP A 37 3.34 -1.21 -6.30
CA ASP A 37 1.88 -1.17 -6.18
C ASP A 37 1.42 -0.06 -5.22
N VAL A 38 2.06 0.09 -4.06
CA VAL A 38 1.75 1.17 -3.11
C VAL A 38 1.94 2.56 -3.75
N ILE A 39 3.06 2.78 -4.46
CA ILE A 39 3.35 4.08 -5.09
C ILE A 39 2.36 4.37 -6.23
N THR A 40 2.05 3.34 -7.04
CA THR A 40 1.08 3.46 -8.13
C THR A 40 -0.31 3.82 -7.62
N GLU A 41 -0.76 3.16 -6.54
CA GLU A 41 -2.08 3.42 -5.95
C GLU A 41 -2.17 4.79 -5.26
N VAL A 42 -1.09 5.27 -4.64
CA VAL A 42 -1.04 6.63 -4.04
C VAL A 42 -1.11 7.73 -5.11
N GLY A 43 -0.53 7.50 -6.29
CA GLY A 43 -0.58 8.46 -7.41
C GLY A 43 -1.92 8.52 -8.14
N LEU A 44 -2.82 7.56 -7.89
CA LEU A 44 -4.16 7.54 -8.47
C LEU A 44 -5.15 8.32 -7.57
N PRO A 45 -6.12 9.05 -8.16
CA PRO A 45 -7.19 9.66 -7.36
C PRO A 45 -7.91 8.56 -6.58
N ALA A 46 -8.05 8.78 -5.27
CA ALA A 46 -8.55 7.81 -4.29
C ALA A 46 -9.86 7.16 -4.76
N GLY A 47 -9.75 5.95 -5.34
CA GLY A 47 -10.87 5.26 -6.00
C GLY A 47 -10.50 4.45 -7.24
N GLY A 48 -9.31 4.62 -7.81
CA GLY A 48 -8.89 3.95 -9.04
C GLY A 48 -8.47 2.49 -8.87
N ALA A 49 -9.38 1.59 -8.50
CA ALA A 49 -9.17 0.15 -8.63
C ALA A 49 -9.03 -0.24 -10.10
N ARG A 50 -7.86 -0.04 -10.72
CA ARG A 50 -7.58 -0.56 -12.05
C ARG A 50 -7.29 -2.05 -11.91
N ARG A 51 -8.35 -2.85 -11.94
CA ARG A 51 -8.27 -4.25 -12.41
C ARG A 51 -7.83 -4.19 -13.88
N VAL A 52 -6.53 -4.07 -14.12
CA VAL A 52 -5.98 -4.34 -15.45
C VAL A 52 -5.95 -5.85 -15.60
N GLY A 53 -6.91 -6.40 -16.34
CA GLY A 53 -6.85 -7.74 -16.93
C GLY A 53 -7.29 -8.90 -16.02
N ALA A 54 -8.60 -9.11 -15.92
CA ALA A 54 -9.18 -10.36 -16.40
C ALA A 54 -9.90 -9.96 -17.69
N PRO A 55 -9.62 -10.52 -18.88
CA PRO A 55 -9.43 -11.93 -19.24
C PRO A 55 -7.98 -12.43 -19.35
#